data_AF-A0A661R2V4-F1
#
_entry.id   AF-A0A661R2V4-F1
#
_cell.length_a   1.000
_cell.length_b   1.000
_cell.length_c   1.000
_cell.angle_alpha   90.00
_cell.angle_beta   90.00
_cell.angle_gamma   90.00
#
_symmetry.space_group_name_H-M   'P 1'
#
loop_
_entity.id
_entity.type
_entity.pdbx_description
1 polymer ?
#
loop_
_entity_poly.entity_id
_entity_poly.type
_entity_poly.pdbx_seq_one_letter_code
_entity_poly.pdbx_strand_id
1 'polypeptide(L)'
;MFSNFLYFIIALVIYTSSELFETVKSFDNKAVFNSLLLSSIFVMVCHIAFKRLWKKASENSYANIDHLINNYISRLSMLALLIFAVNIYGFKLNLLFSGINIFESFPTLEAILFLGLFLFYLMVIWNAAYEVQKRYFAGEVSKKNFILSNVAFSLPALLPWFFLSIFADILALLPWSSLKNILQTPAGEIGYIALFLIAVTILGPVLIKKIWNCNPLEQGLPRTKIENVCKKAGLKYSNILKWELFGGTMITAGVMGLVGRFRYILVTPALLNSLNDDELTAVMLHEIGHVQK
;
A
#
# COMPACT_ATOMS: atom_id res chain seq x y z
N MET A 1 -6.31 6.08 -4.91
CA MET A 1 -5.82 5.14 -3.87
C MET A 1 -5.25 3.87 -4.46
N PHE A 2 -5.94 3.17 -5.37
CA PHE A 2 -5.38 2.03 -6.11
C PHE A 2 -4.09 2.36 -6.90
N SER A 3 -3.90 3.61 -7.33
CA SER A 3 -2.67 4.04 -8.01
C SER A 3 -1.40 3.79 -7.19
N ASN A 4 -1.47 3.86 -5.86
CA ASN A 4 -0.31 3.59 -5.00
C ASN A 4 0.20 2.15 -5.14
N PHE A 5 -0.71 1.19 -5.31
CA PHE A 5 -0.35 -0.21 -5.57
C PHE A 5 0.48 -0.34 -6.84
N LEU A 6 0.03 0.29 -7.93
CA LEU A 6 0.77 0.31 -9.19
C LEU A 6 2.14 0.97 -9.04
N TYR A 7 2.22 2.09 -8.31
CA TYR A 7 3.51 2.74 -8.09
C TYR A 7 4.49 1.85 -7.32
N PHE A 8 4.05 1.13 -6.30
CA PHE A 8 4.91 0.18 -5.59
C PHE A 8 5.38 -0.98 -6.47
N ILE A 9 4.49 -1.53 -7.32
CA ILE A 9 4.90 -2.54 -8.30
C ILE A 9 5.95 -1.99 -9.25
N ILE A 10 5.75 -0.79 -9.79
CA ILE A 10 6.71 -0.17 -10.70
C ILE A 10 8.05 0.10 -9.99
N ALA A 11 8.03 0.59 -8.74
CA ALA A 11 9.25 0.77 -7.95
C ALA A 11 9.99 -0.55 -7.72
N LEU A 12 9.25 -1.63 -7.45
CA LEU A 12 9.80 -2.96 -7.25
C LEU A 12 10.39 -3.53 -8.55
N VAL A 13 9.72 -3.33 -9.69
CA VAL A 13 10.28 -3.67 -11.02
C VAL A 13 11.54 -2.86 -11.28
N ILE A 14 11.55 -1.55 -11.04
CA ILE A 14 12.72 -0.69 -11.19
C ILE A 14 13.91 -1.22 -10.39
N TYR A 15 13.68 -1.59 -9.12
CA TYR A 15 14.73 -2.13 -8.24
C TYR A 15 15.21 -3.51 -8.71
N THR A 16 14.31 -4.45 -8.95
CA THR A 16 14.69 -5.81 -9.35
C THR A 16 15.35 -5.86 -10.73
N SER A 17 14.95 -5.00 -11.67
CA SER A 17 15.60 -4.97 -12.98
C SER A 17 16.97 -4.28 -12.96
N SER A 18 17.32 -3.48 -11.96
CA SER A 18 18.66 -2.88 -11.91
C SER A 18 19.75 -3.93 -11.67
N GLU A 19 19.45 -4.99 -10.91
CA GLU A 19 20.38 -6.11 -10.69
C GLU A 19 20.77 -6.81 -12.00
N LEU A 20 19.87 -6.85 -13.00
CA LEU A 20 20.12 -7.51 -14.29
C LEU A 20 21.11 -6.76 -15.19
N PHE A 21 21.25 -5.45 -15.01
CA PHE A 21 22.06 -4.59 -15.89
C PHE A 21 23.42 -4.21 -15.28
N GLU A 22 23.77 -4.71 -14.10
CA GLU A 22 24.99 -4.32 -13.41
C GLU A 22 26.19 -5.24 -13.65
N THR A 23 26.96 -4.91 -14.69
CA THR A 23 28.35 -5.36 -14.83
C THR A 23 29.25 -4.36 -14.09
N VAL A 24 29.52 -4.61 -12.81
CA VAL A 24 30.44 -3.91 -11.87
C VAL A 24 31.09 -2.61 -12.39
N LYS A 25 30.77 -1.48 -11.74
CA LYS A 25 31.64 -0.29 -11.72
C LYS A 25 31.52 0.39 -10.36
N SER A 26 32.67 0.61 -9.73
CA SER A 26 32.92 1.32 -8.46
C SER A 26 31.84 2.34 -8.06
N PHE A 27 31.42 2.30 -6.80
CA PHE A 27 30.53 3.30 -6.23
C PHE A 27 31.24 4.66 -6.10
N ASP A 28 30.65 5.72 -6.68
CA ASP A 28 31.14 7.09 -6.52
C ASP A 28 30.47 7.73 -5.30
N ASN A 29 31.26 8.13 -4.30
CA ASN A 29 30.76 8.81 -3.11
C ASN A 29 29.98 10.10 -3.43
N LYS A 30 30.24 10.75 -4.58
CA LYS A 30 29.46 11.91 -5.04
C LYS A 30 28.03 11.54 -5.43
N ALA A 31 27.75 10.29 -5.74
CA ALA A 31 26.42 9.81 -6.08
C ALA A 31 25.43 9.93 -4.92
N VAL A 32 25.88 9.69 -3.67
CA VAL A 32 25.06 9.90 -2.47
C VAL A 32 24.67 11.37 -2.34
N PHE A 33 25.64 12.28 -2.49
CA PHE A 33 25.38 13.71 -2.42
C PHE A 33 24.39 14.16 -3.49
N ASN A 34 24.57 13.70 -4.73
CA ASN A 34 23.66 14.01 -5.84
C ASN A 34 22.25 13.46 -5.61
N SER A 35 22.12 12.26 -5.03
CA SER A 35 20.83 11.68 -4.64
C SER A 35 20.13 12.51 -3.57
N LEU A 36 20.85 12.92 -2.53
CA LEU A 36 20.31 13.77 -1.46
C LEU A 36 19.89 15.14 -1.99
N LEU A 37 20.67 15.72 -2.89
CA LEU A 37 20.34 16.98 -3.55
C LEU A 37 19.06 16.85 -4.38
N LEU A 38 18.97 15.82 -5.23
CA LEU A 38 17.78 15.55 -6.06
C LEU A 38 16.53 15.32 -5.21
N SER A 39 16.68 14.55 -4.12
CA SER A 39 15.62 14.30 -3.14
C SER A 39 15.16 15.60 -2.46
N SER A 40 16.09 16.47 -2.09
CA SER A 40 15.79 17.77 -1.47
C SER A 40 15.06 18.71 -2.43
N ILE A 41 15.47 18.75 -3.70
CA ILE A 41 14.76 19.49 -4.76
C ILE A 41 13.34 18.95 -4.91
N PHE A 42 13.15 17.63 -4.92
CA PHE A 42 11.82 17.03 -5.01
C PHE A 42 10.91 17.40 -3.84
N VAL A 43 11.44 17.39 -2.61
CA VAL A 43 10.72 17.85 -1.42
C VAL A 43 10.27 19.30 -1.62
N MET A 44 11.16 20.18 -2.09
CA MET A 44 10.83 21.58 -2.37
C MET A 44 9.74 21.72 -3.45
N VAL A 45 9.82 20.95 -4.54
CA VAL A 45 8.82 20.91 -5.60
C VAL A 45 7.45 20.51 -5.05
N CYS A 46 7.38 19.48 -4.21
CA CYS A 46 6.13 19.05 -3.57
C CYS A 46 5.51 20.17 -2.73
N HIS A 47 6.30 20.82 -1.89
CA HIS A 47 5.82 21.91 -1.03
C HIS A 47 5.32 23.11 -1.87
N ILE A 48 6.06 23.49 -2.93
CA ILE A 48 5.66 24.59 -3.81
C ILE A 48 4.37 24.24 -4.57
N ALA A 49 4.26 23.02 -5.10
CA ALA A 49 3.09 22.57 -5.84
C ALA A 49 1.81 22.64 -4.99
N PHE A 50 1.85 22.10 -3.77
CA PHE A 50 0.69 22.14 -2.88
C PHE A 50 0.42 23.52 -2.29
N LYS A 51 1.44 24.35 -2.04
CA LYS A 51 1.25 25.76 -1.63
C LYS A 51 0.55 26.57 -2.73
N ARG A 52 0.91 26.36 -4.00
CA ARG A 52 0.23 26.97 -5.14
C ARG A 52 -1.22 26.49 -5.26
N LEU A 53 -1.45 25.19 -5.09
CA LEU A 53 -2.79 24.61 -5.11
C LEU A 53 -3.66 25.17 -3.98
N TRP A 54 -3.10 25.29 -2.78
CA TRP A 54 -3.77 25.89 -1.62
C TRP A 54 -4.23 27.31 -1.90
N LYS A 55 -3.36 28.16 -2.47
CA LYS A 55 -3.69 29.54 -2.83
C LYS A 55 -4.82 29.60 -3.86
N LYS A 56 -4.74 28.75 -4.89
CA LYS A 56 -5.78 28.65 -5.94
C LYS A 56 -7.12 28.17 -5.39
N ALA A 57 -7.10 27.26 -4.42
CA ALA A 57 -8.30 26.73 -3.75
C ALA A 57 -8.95 27.75 -2.80
N SER A 58 -8.19 28.68 -2.22
CA SER A 58 -8.77 29.77 -1.40
C SER A 58 -9.44 30.86 -2.22
N GLU A 59 -9.04 31.05 -3.48
CA GLU A 59 -9.54 32.14 -4.33
C GLU A 59 -10.82 31.76 -5.11
N ASN A 60 -11.14 30.48 -5.24
CA ASN A 60 -12.31 30.00 -5.97
C ASN A 60 -12.94 28.79 -5.29
N SER A 61 -14.26 28.82 -5.06
CA SER A 61 -15.02 27.68 -4.55
C SER A 61 -15.20 26.63 -5.67
N TYR A 62 -14.16 25.83 -5.90
CA TYR A 62 -14.20 24.79 -6.93
C TYR A 62 -15.02 23.59 -6.44
N ALA A 63 -16.03 23.19 -7.22
CA ALA A 63 -16.83 21.98 -6.98
C ALA A 63 -16.05 20.65 -7.19
N ASN A 64 -14.76 20.67 -7.52
CA ASN A 64 -13.96 19.49 -7.91
C ASN A 64 -12.53 19.48 -7.32
N ILE A 65 -12.35 20.03 -6.11
CA ILE A 65 -11.01 20.16 -5.50
C ILE A 65 -10.38 18.79 -5.21
N ASP A 66 -11.17 17.80 -4.81
CA ASP A 66 -10.68 16.44 -4.55
C ASP A 66 -10.03 15.82 -5.79
N HIS A 67 -10.64 16.00 -6.96
CA HIS A 67 -10.08 15.54 -8.22
C HIS A 67 -8.77 16.24 -8.56
N LEU A 68 -8.68 17.56 -8.34
CA LEU A 68 -7.44 18.32 -8.54
C LEU A 68 -6.33 17.84 -7.61
N ILE A 69 -6.63 17.65 -6.33
CA ILE A 69 -5.64 17.15 -5.36
C ILE A 69 -5.13 15.77 -5.78
N ASN A 70 -6.04 14.84 -6.13
CA ASN A 70 -5.67 13.51 -6.57
C ASN A 70 -4.80 13.52 -7.83
N ASN A 71 -5.07 14.43 -8.78
CA ASN A 71 -4.23 14.60 -9.97
C ASN A 71 -2.83 15.10 -9.63
N TYR A 72 -2.69 16.04 -8.69
CA TYR A 72 -1.38 16.51 -8.23
C TYR A 72 -0.61 15.39 -7.52
N ILE A 73 -1.27 14.63 -6.64
CA ILE A 73 -0.67 13.46 -5.97
C ILE A 73 -0.18 12.45 -7.02
N SER A 74 -1.01 12.12 -8.01
CA SER A 74 -0.67 11.16 -9.07
C SER A 74 0.54 11.61 -9.89
N ARG A 75 0.56 12.87 -10.35
CA ARG A 75 1.69 13.44 -11.12
C ARG A 75 2.99 13.47 -10.31
N LEU A 76 2.92 13.89 -9.05
CA LEU A 76 4.09 13.90 -8.17
C LEU A 76 4.57 12.49 -7.82
N SER A 77 3.66 11.51 -7.74
CA SER A 77 4.02 10.10 -7.51
C SER A 77 4.71 9.50 -8.74
N MET A 78 4.28 9.84 -9.96
CA MET A 78 5.01 9.49 -11.18
C MET A 78 6.40 10.14 -11.21
N LEU A 79 6.50 11.42 -10.82
CA LEU A 79 7.81 12.09 -10.71
C LEU A 79 8.69 11.43 -9.64
N ALA A 80 8.12 11.00 -8.51
CA ALA A 80 8.83 10.26 -7.48
C ALA A 80 9.38 8.92 -8.00
N LEU A 81 8.65 8.22 -8.86
CA LEU A 81 9.14 7.02 -9.54
C LEU A 81 10.31 7.32 -10.48
N LEU A 82 10.24 8.42 -11.23
CA LEU A 82 11.36 8.84 -12.08
C LEU A 82 12.60 9.19 -11.27
N ILE A 83 12.44 9.90 -10.15
CA ILE A 83 13.54 10.22 -9.25
C ILE A 83 14.10 8.95 -8.61
N PHE A 84 13.22 8.04 -8.19
CA PHE A 84 13.63 6.73 -7.68
C PHE A 84 14.42 5.94 -8.73
N ALA A 85 13.98 5.91 -9.99
CA ALA A 85 14.72 5.30 -11.08
C ALA A 85 16.08 5.97 -11.32
N VAL A 86 16.17 7.31 -11.27
CA VAL A 86 17.46 8.02 -11.38
C VAL A 86 18.40 7.67 -10.22
N ASN A 87 17.87 7.54 -9.00
CA ASN A 87 18.66 7.12 -7.83
C ASN A 87 19.20 5.69 -7.98
N ILE A 88 18.39 4.77 -8.50
CA ILE A 88 18.79 3.38 -8.69
C ILE A 88 19.70 3.23 -9.92
N TYR A 89 19.27 3.63 -11.12
CA TYR A 89 20.04 3.43 -12.35
C TYR A 89 21.16 4.46 -12.58
N GLY A 90 20.90 5.72 -12.27
CA GLY A 90 21.83 6.82 -12.55
C GLY A 90 22.90 6.94 -11.48
N PHE A 91 22.48 7.00 -10.22
CA PHE A 91 23.39 7.12 -9.07
C PHE A 91 23.84 5.78 -8.49
N LYS A 92 23.26 4.66 -8.92
CA LYS A 92 23.65 3.30 -8.49
C LYS A 92 23.69 3.14 -6.98
N LEU A 93 22.66 3.66 -6.31
CA LEU A 93 22.62 3.63 -4.84
C LEU A 93 22.54 2.22 -4.26
N ASN A 94 22.01 1.24 -5.00
CA ASN A 94 22.05 -0.18 -4.65
C ASN A 94 23.48 -0.66 -4.34
N LEU A 95 24.50 -0.15 -5.04
CA LEU A 95 25.89 -0.49 -4.77
C LEU A 95 26.43 0.07 -3.44
N LEU A 96 25.72 1.00 -2.78
CA LEU A 96 26.15 1.57 -1.50
C LEU A 96 26.31 0.50 -0.40
N PHE A 97 25.56 -0.60 -0.50
CA PHE A 97 25.60 -1.69 0.47
C PHE A 97 26.40 -2.91 -0.02
N SER A 98 27.00 -2.83 -1.22
CA SER A 98 27.85 -3.90 -1.77
C SER A 98 29.06 -4.14 -0.86
N GLY A 99 29.38 -5.41 -0.56
CA GLY A 99 30.48 -5.78 0.33
C GLY A 99 30.12 -5.81 1.81
N ILE A 100 28.86 -5.59 2.18
CA ILE A 100 28.36 -5.77 3.54
C ILE A 100 27.67 -7.14 3.64
N ASN A 101 28.27 -8.07 4.41
CA ASN A 101 27.82 -9.47 4.52
C ASN A 101 26.31 -9.64 4.80
N ILE A 102 25.69 -8.73 5.57
CA ILE A 102 24.26 -8.84 5.91
C ILE A 102 23.38 -8.68 4.67
N PHE A 103 23.69 -7.71 3.80
CA PHE A 103 22.89 -7.46 2.60
C PHE A 103 23.15 -8.52 1.52
N GLU A 104 24.36 -9.08 1.47
CA GLU A 104 24.67 -10.22 0.60
C GLU A 104 23.98 -11.52 1.06
N SER A 105 23.83 -11.71 2.37
CA SER A 105 23.14 -12.88 2.94
C SER A 105 21.63 -12.76 2.93
N PHE A 106 21.10 -11.53 2.99
CA PHE A 106 19.68 -11.21 2.99
C PHE A 106 19.36 -10.05 2.04
N PRO A 107 19.35 -10.29 0.72
CA PRO A 107 19.04 -9.26 -0.28
C PRO A 107 17.70 -8.56 -0.05
N THR A 108 16.72 -9.26 0.56
CA THR A 108 15.42 -8.66 0.87
C THR A 108 15.54 -7.44 1.80
N LEU A 109 16.53 -7.40 2.70
CA LEU A 109 16.75 -6.24 3.57
C LEU A 109 17.16 -5.01 2.78
N GLU A 110 18.02 -5.19 1.78
CA GLU A 110 18.45 -4.11 0.89
C GLU A 110 17.24 -3.56 0.12
N ALA A 111 16.45 -4.46 -0.47
CA ALA A 111 15.25 -4.10 -1.21
C ALA A 111 14.23 -3.34 -0.33
N ILE A 112 14.05 -3.73 0.94
CA ILE A 112 13.19 -3.01 1.89
C ILE A 112 13.68 -1.58 2.14
N LEU A 113 15.00 -1.35 2.21
CA LEU A 113 15.53 0.00 2.38
C LEU A 113 15.21 0.90 1.18
N PHE A 114 15.36 0.39 -0.04
CA PHE A 114 15.04 1.16 -1.24
C PHE A 114 13.55 1.36 -1.44
N LEU A 115 12.72 0.36 -1.14
CA LEU A 115 11.26 0.57 -1.09
C LEU A 115 10.86 1.55 0.02
N GLY A 116 11.61 1.58 1.13
CA GLY A 116 11.50 2.57 2.19
C GLY A 116 11.82 3.99 1.71
N LEU A 117 12.86 4.15 0.88
CA LEU A 117 13.17 5.43 0.21
C LEU A 117 12.03 5.88 -0.71
N PHE A 118 11.46 4.96 -1.49
CA PHE A 118 10.29 5.30 -2.32
C PHE A 118 9.06 5.67 -1.49
N LEU A 119 8.78 4.91 -0.43
CA LEU A 119 7.71 5.22 0.53
C LEU A 119 7.93 6.59 1.19
N PHE A 120 9.17 6.96 1.49
CA PHE A 120 9.51 8.28 2.01
C PHE A 120 9.09 9.39 1.05
N TYR A 121 9.33 9.25 -0.26
CA TYR A 121 8.83 10.22 -1.25
C TYR A 121 7.31 10.34 -1.24
N LEU A 122 6.58 9.22 -1.15
CA LEU A 122 5.13 9.26 -1.02
C LEU A 122 4.67 9.95 0.26
N MET A 123 5.35 9.70 1.39
CA MET A 123 5.08 10.37 2.66
C MET A 123 5.30 11.89 2.56
N VAL A 124 6.32 12.35 1.83
CA VAL A 124 6.54 13.79 1.57
C VAL A 124 5.39 14.39 0.77
N ILE A 125 4.91 13.70 -0.28
CA ILE A 125 3.75 14.13 -1.07
C ILE A 125 2.52 14.24 -0.18
N TRP A 126 2.22 13.20 0.61
CA TRP A 126 1.05 13.18 1.50
C TRP A 126 1.15 14.24 2.61
N ASN A 127 2.34 14.45 3.15
CA ASN A 127 2.61 15.50 4.13
C ASN A 127 2.30 16.90 3.58
N ALA A 128 2.66 17.17 2.33
CA ALA A 128 2.36 18.44 1.66
C ALA A 128 0.87 18.54 1.25
N ALA A 129 0.26 17.42 0.83
CA ALA A 129 -1.16 17.36 0.44
C ALA A 129 -2.12 17.58 1.62
N TYR A 130 -1.74 17.13 2.82
CA TYR A 130 -2.56 17.21 4.02
C TYR A 130 -3.07 18.63 4.32
N GLU A 131 -2.24 19.65 4.15
CA GLU A 131 -2.62 21.04 4.42
C GLU A 131 -3.78 21.53 3.55
N VAL A 132 -3.93 20.95 2.35
CA VAL A 132 -5.02 21.24 1.43
C VAL A 132 -6.22 20.33 1.72
N GLN A 133 -5.98 19.01 1.86
CA GLN A 133 -7.05 18.02 2.04
C GLN A 133 -7.82 18.16 3.35
N LYS A 134 -7.18 18.62 4.43
CA LYS A 134 -7.83 18.74 5.75
C LYS A 134 -9.09 19.60 5.76
N ARG A 135 -9.22 20.53 4.80
CA ARG A 135 -10.41 21.39 4.65
C ARG A 135 -11.63 20.69 4.06
N TYR A 136 -11.43 19.55 3.41
CA TYR A 136 -12.46 18.80 2.68
C TYR A 136 -12.83 17.48 3.36
N PHE A 137 -12.16 17.11 4.45
CA PHE A 137 -12.61 15.98 5.25
C PHE A 137 -13.91 16.35 5.98
N ALA A 138 -14.84 15.40 6.02
CA ALA A 138 -16.10 15.53 6.75
C ALA A 138 -15.92 15.61 8.28
N GLY A 139 -14.71 15.38 8.79
CA GLY A 139 -14.38 15.47 10.21
C GLY A 139 -12.89 15.74 10.47
N GLU A 140 -12.51 15.78 11.74
CA GLU A 140 -11.13 16.09 12.14
C GLU A 140 -10.20 14.88 11.95
N VAL A 141 -9.40 14.92 10.89
CA VAL A 141 -8.34 13.92 10.66
C VAL A 141 -7.00 14.53 11.02
N SER A 142 -6.30 13.95 12.00
CA SER A 142 -4.94 14.39 12.32
C SER A 142 -3.96 14.06 11.20
N LYS A 143 -2.92 14.88 11.04
CA LYS A 143 -1.85 14.67 10.05
C LYS A 143 -1.21 13.29 10.15
N LYS A 144 -0.96 12.84 11.38
CA LYS A 144 -0.40 11.52 11.67
C LYS A 144 -1.32 10.42 11.15
N ASN A 145 -2.61 10.49 11.46
CA ASN A 145 -3.58 9.48 11.02
C ASN A 145 -3.76 9.48 9.51
N PHE A 146 -3.71 10.65 8.87
CA PHE A 146 -3.76 10.77 7.41
C PHE A 146 -2.58 10.06 6.73
N ILE A 147 -1.35 10.34 7.17
CA ILE A 147 -0.15 9.71 6.61
C ILE A 147 -0.13 8.21 6.92
N LEU A 148 -0.40 7.81 8.17
CA LEU A 148 -0.46 6.40 8.57
C LEU A 148 -1.52 5.62 7.79
N SER A 149 -2.70 6.22 7.54
CA SER A 149 -3.74 5.60 6.72
C SER A 149 -3.24 5.34 5.28
N ASN A 150 -2.55 6.31 4.67
CA ASN A 150 -1.99 6.12 3.33
C ASN A 150 -0.88 5.05 3.29
N VAL A 151 0.00 5.03 4.30
CA VAL A 151 1.05 4.01 4.44
C VAL A 151 0.41 2.63 4.59
N ALA A 152 -0.46 2.47 5.60
CA ALA A 152 -1.14 1.21 5.89
C ALA A 152 -1.97 0.71 4.70
N PHE A 153 -2.61 1.61 3.96
CA PHE A 153 -3.35 1.26 2.74
C PHE A 153 -2.44 0.75 1.62
N SER A 154 -1.20 1.23 1.55
CA SER A 154 -0.25 0.86 0.48
C SER A 154 0.53 -0.44 0.79
N LEU A 155 0.75 -0.77 2.06
CA LEU A 155 1.53 -1.94 2.50
C LEU A 155 1.02 -3.31 2.00
N PRO A 156 -0.30 -3.60 1.94
CA PRO A 156 -0.80 -4.89 1.43
C PRO A 156 -0.27 -5.26 0.05
N ALA A 157 0.01 -4.27 -0.80
CA ALA A 157 0.58 -4.46 -2.14
C ALA A 157 1.93 -5.19 -2.10
N LEU A 158 2.72 -4.92 -1.06
CA LEU A 158 4.09 -5.39 -0.91
C LEU A 158 4.18 -6.74 -0.21
N LEU A 159 3.12 -7.18 0.48
CA LEU A 159 3.15 -8.43 1.26
C LEU A 159 3.52 -9.67 0.44
N PRO A 160 2.94 -9.90 -0.76
CA PRO A 160 3.24 -11.12 -1.52
C PRO A 160 4.73 -11.20 -1.85
N TRP A 161 5.30 -10.12 -2.37
CA TRP A 161 6.73 -10.04 -2.66
C TRP A 161 7.57 -10.16 -1.39
N PHE A 162 7.24 -9.41 -0.34
CA PHE A 162 8.00 -9.42 0.92
C PHE A 162 8.14 -10.83 1.52
N PHE A 163 7.03 -11.58 1.62
CA PHE A 163 7.10 -12.93 2.17
C PHE A 163 7.78 -13.91 1.22
N LEU A 164 7.62 -13.78 -0.10
CA LEU A 164 8.35 -14.61 -1.06
C LEU A 164 9.86 -14.37 -0.98
N SER A 165 10.29 -13.11 -0.94
CA SER A 165 11.70 -12.74 -0.89
C SER A 165 12.33 -13.20 0.43
N ILE A 166 11.67 -12.99 1.58
CA ILE A 166 12.16 -13.52 2.86
C ILE A 166 12.24 -15.04 2.84
N PHE A 167 11.23 -15.72 2.27
CA PHE A 167 11.24 -17.17 2.17
C PHE A 167 12.40 -17.66 1.29
N ALA A 168 12.68 -16.96 0.18
CA ALA A 168 13.83 -17.24 -0.69
C ALA A 168 15.16 -17.05 0.05
N ASP A 169 15.32 -15.94 0.78
CA ASP A 169 16.53 -15.67 1.58
C ASP A 169 16.76 -16.76 2.64
N ILE A 170 15.70 -17.15 3.37
CA ILE A 170 15.78 -18.23 4.37
C ILE A 170 16.15 -19.57 3.72
N LEU A 171 15.53 -19.91 2.59
CA LEU A 171 15.86 -21.13 1.84
C LEU A 171 17.30 -21.14 1.35
N ALA A 172 17.85 -19.98 0.96
CA ALA A 172 19.23 -19.85 0.52
C ALA A 172 20.22 -20.18 1.65
N LEU A 173 19.88 -19.83 2.89
CA LEU A 173 20.70 -20.02 4.09
C LEU A 173 20.57 -21.42 4.72
N LEU A 174 19.52 -22.17 4.41
CA LEU A 174 19.32 -23.51 4.97
C LEU A 174 20.35 -24.50 4.42
N PRO A 175 20.97 -25.35 5.28
CA PRO A 175 22.00 -26.30 4.85
C PRO A 175 21.44 -27.54 4.12
N TRP A 176 20.12 -27.66 3.96
CA TRP A 176 19.46 -28.83 3.40
C TRP A 176 19.49 -28.84 1.86
N SER A 177 20.57 -29.38 1.30
CA SER A 177 20.79 -29.49 -0.15
C SER A 177 19.67 -30.23 -0.89
N SER A 178 19.06 -31.25 -0.28
CA SER A 178 18.00 -32.03 -0.93
C SER A 178 16.71 -31.23 -1.16
N LEU A 179 16.27 -30.44 -0.17
CA LEU A 179 15.10 -29.58 -0.30
C LEU A 179 15.36 -28.47 -1.32
N LYS A 180 16.54 -27.85 -1.27
CA LYS A 180 16.96 -26.81 -2.20
C LYS A 180 16.97 -27.32 -3.65
N ASN A 181 17.53 -28.50 -3.89
CA ASN A 181 17.57 -29.09 -5.23
C ASN A 181 16.17 -29.38 -5.79
N ILE A 182 15.23 -29.81 -4.94
CA ILE A 182 13.84 -30.04 -5.37
C ILE A 182 13.15 -28.70 -5.70
N LEU A 183 13.29 -27.70 -4.83
CA LEU A 183 12.65 -26.40 -4.99
C LEU A 183 13.22 -25.59 -6.16
N GLN A 184 14.48 -25.81 -6.54
CA GLN A 184 15.14 -25.21 -7.70
C GLN A 184 14.77 -25.87 -9.03
N THR A 185 14.03 -26.99 -9.03
CA THR A 185 13.47 -27.51 -10.29
C THR A 185 12.32 -26.61 -10.75
N PRO A 186 12.07 -26.46 -12.06
CA PRO A 186 10.94 -25.65 -12.55
C PRO A 186 9.59 -26.07 -11.95
N ALA A 187 9.37 -27.38 -11.75
CA ALA A 187 8.17 -27.89 -11.10
C ALA A 187 8.12 -27.55 -9.60
N GLY A 188 9.25 -27.59 -8.90
CA GLY A 188 9.39 -27.17 -7.52
C GLY A 188 9.09 -25.67 -7.35
N GLU A 189 9.65 -24.84 -8.23
CA GLU A 189 9.43 -23.39 -8.23
C GLU A 189 7.96 -23.03 -8.41
N ILE A 190 7.34 -23.58 -9.45
CA ILE A 190 5.91 -23.41 -9.71
C ILE A 190 5.09 -23.90 -8.51
N GLY A 191 5.44 -25.06 -7.95
CA GLY A 191 4.74 -25.67 -6.83
C GLY A 191 4.74 -24.79 -5.58
N TYR A 192 5.90 -24.29 -5.16
CA TYR A 192 5.96 -23.44 -3.95
C TYR A 192 5.35 -22.05 -4.19
N ILE A 193 5.52 -21.45 -5.38
CA ILE A 193 4.89 -20.16 -5.70
C ILE A 193 3.37 -20.31 -5.70
N ALA A 194 2.83 -21.37 -6.31
CA ALA A 194 1.40 -21.64 -6.31
C ALA A 194 0.85 -21.85 -4.89
N LEU A 195 1.55 -22.66 -4.08
CA LEU A 195 1.19 -22.86 -2.67
C LEU A 195 1.19 -21.55 -1.89
N PHE A 196 2.21 -20.72 -2.10
CA PHE A 196 2.34 -19.41 -1.47
C PHE A 196 1.19 -18.47 -1.89
N LEU A 197 0.87 -18.39 -3.17
CA LEU A 197 -0.24 -17.56 -3.67
C LEU A 197 -1.56 -18.01 -3.05
N ILE A 198 -1.83 -19.33 -2.98
CA ILE A 198 -3.00 -19.87 -2.29
C ILE A 198 -3.01 -19.43 -0.83
N ALA A 199 -1.88 -19.56 -0.12
CA ALA A 199 -1.77 -19.17 1.27
C ALA A 199 -2.05 -17.67 1.47
N VAL A 200 -1.48 -16.79 0.64
CA VAL A 200 -1.72 -15.34 0.70
C VAL A 200 -3.15 -14.99 0.31
N THR A 201 -3.76 -15.66 -0.66
CA THR A 201 -5.17 -15.43 -1.02
C THR A 201 -6.12 -15.79 0.13
N ILE A 202 -5.80 -16.84 0.90
CA ILE A 202 -6.63 -17.29 2.03
C ILE A 202 -6.34 -16.48 3.31
N LEU A 203 -5.07 -16.29 3.65
CA LEU A 203 -4.61 -15.67 4.91
C LEU A 203 -4.34 -14.17 4.80
N GLY A 204 -4.17 -13.64 3.59
CA GLY A 204 -3.96 -12.22 3.32
C GLY A 204 -4.99 -11.32 3.98
N PRO A 205 -6.30 -11.61 3.93
CA PRO A 205 -7.32 -10.82 4.63
C PRO A 205 -7.05 -10.69 6.14
N VAL A 206 -6.50 -11.71 6.79
CA VAL A 206 -6.17 -11.70 8.22
C VAL A 206 -5.03 -10.72 8.50
N LEU A 207 -4.01 -10.70 7.63
CA LEU A 207 -2.89 -9.77 7.73
C LEU A 207 -3.30 -8.34 7.41
N ILE A 208 -4.07 -8.14 6.33
CA ILE A 208 -4.56 -6.82 5.91
C ILE A 208 -5.41 -6.20 7.01
N LYS A 209 -6.31 -6.97 7.64
CA LYS A 209 -7.08 -6.55 8.81
C LYS A 209 -6.17 -5.93 9.90
N LYS A 210 -5.03 -6.57 10.19
CA LYS A 210 -4.09 -6.12 11.22
C LYS A 210 -3.34 -4.86 10.79
N ILE A 211 -2.88 -4.81 9.53
CA ILE A 211 -2.17 -3.64 8.97
C ILE A 211 -3.06 -2.41 8.93
N TRP A 212 -4.34 -2.58 8.57
CA TRP A 212 -5.32 -1.49 8.51
C TRP A 212 -5.91 -1.13 9.88
N ASN A 213 -5.45 -1.78 10.96
CA ASN A 213 -5.95 -1.59 12.32
C ASN A 213 -7.49 -1.69 12.41
N CYS A 214 -8.07 -2.63 11.67
CA CYS A 214 -9.52 -2.80 11.61
C CYS A 214 -10.04 -3.43 12.91
N ASN A 215 -10.84 -2.68 13.66
CA ASN A 215 -11.46 -3.13 14.90
C ASN A 215 -12.83 -3.76 14.63
N PRO A 216 -13.28 -4.74 15.44
CA PRO A 216 -14.66 -5.23 15.35
C PRO A 216 -15.67 -4.09 15.46
N LEU A 217 -16.71 -4.10 14.64
CA LEU A 217 -17.82 -3.16 14.78
C LEU A 217 -18.54 -3.43 16.10
N GLU A 218 -18.86 -2.38 16.85
CA GLU A 218 -19.56 -2.47 18.13
C GLU A 218 -20.93 -3.15 17.97
N GLN A 219 -21.38 -3.82 19.04
CA GLN A 219 -22.72 -4.40 19.07
C GLN A 219 -23.76 -3.28 19.09
N GLY A 220 -24.73 -3.34 18.19
CA GLY A 220 -25.75 -2.30 18.05
C GLY A 220 -26.56 -2.44 16.76
N LEU A 221 -27.53 -1.53 16.58
CA LEU A 221 -28.45 -1.55 15.42
C LEU A 221 -27.73 -1.65 14.07
N PRO A 222 -26.66 -0.87 13.77
CA PRO A 222 -25.99 -0.95 12.48
C PRO A 222 -25.39 -2.33 12.22
N ARG A 223 -24.79 -2.94 13.25
CA ARG A 223 -24.21 -4.28 13.14
C ARG A 223 -25.29 -5.32 12.89
N THR A 224 -26.33 -5.36 13.71
CA THR A 224 -27.42 -6.34 13.59
C THR A 224 -28.10 -6.28 12.21
N LYS A 225 -28.23 -5.08 11.64
CA LYS A 225 -28.76 -4.89 10.27
C LYS A 225 -27.86 -5.54 9.23
N ILE A 226 -26.56 -5.26 9.25
CA ILE A 226 -25.59 -5.86 8.32
C ILE A 226 -25.60 -7.40 8.48
N GLU A 227 -25.64 -7.91 9.71
CA GLU A 227 -25.72 -9.35 9.99
C GLU A 227 -26.99 -9.97 9.37
N ASN A 228 -28.14 -9.30 9.48
CA ASN A 228 -29.40 -9.75 8.88
C ASN A 228 -29.34 -9.76 7.35
N VAL A 229 -28.74 -8.74 6.72
CA VAL A 229 -28.55 -8.68 5.27
C VAL A 229 -27.67 -9.84 4.81
N CYS A 230 -26.55 -10.07 5.49
CA CYS A 230 -25.64 -11.18 5.17
C CYS A 230 -26.30 -12.55 5.35
N LYS A 231 -27.10 -12.71 6.40
CA LYS A 231 -27.87 -13.93 6.67
C LYS A 231 -28.89 -14.20 5.56
N LYS A 232 -29.65 -13.18 5.14
CA LYS A 232 -30.61 -13.28 4.03
C LYS A 232 -29.93 -13.60 2.69
N ALA A 233 -28.76 -13.03 2.45
CA ALA A 233 -27.96 -13.31 1.25
C ALA A 233 -27.20 -14.65 1.32
N GLY A 234 -27.22 -15.37 2.45
CA GLY A 234 -26.47 -16.62 2.62
C GLY A 234 -24.95 -16.45 2.65
N LEU A 235 -24.45 -15.24 2.90
CA LEU A 235 -23.02 -14.96 2.92
C LEU A 235 -22.39 -15.44 4.23
N LYS A 236 -21.42 -16.35 4.13
CA LYS A 236 -20.53 -16.69 5.26
C LYS A 236 -19.42 -15.67 5.39
N TYR A 237 -19.23 -15.12 6.59
CA TYR A 237 -18.15 -14.19 6.92
C TYR A 237 -17.63 -14.46 8.33
N SER A 238 -16.43 -13.96 8.61
CA SER A 238 -15.75 -14.09 9.90
C SER A 238 -16.20 -13.01 10.89
N ASN A 239 -16.18 -11.74 10.46
CA ASN A 239 -16.60 -10.62 11.30
C ASN A 239 -16.94 -9.38 10.45
N ILE A 240 -17.69 -8.46 11.05
CA ILE A 240 -17.90 -7.10 10.55
C ILE A 240 -16.95 -6.18 11.32
N LEU A 241 -16.16 -5.42 10.58
CA LEU A 241 -15.09 -4.57 11.09
C LEU A 241 -15.37 -3.11 10.76
N LYS A 242 -15.14 -2.27 11.76
CA LYS A 242 -15.06 -0.83 11.62
C LYS A 242 -13.72 -0.47 10.98
N TRP A 243 -13.78 0.19 9.83
CA TRP A 243 -12.61 0.63 9.09
C TRP A 243 -12.38 2.12 9.31
N GLU A 244 -11.36 2.48 10.09
CA GLU A 244 -11.05 3.88 10.45
C GLU A 244 -10.17 4.59 9.42
N LEU A 245 -10.38 4.28 8.13
CA LEU A 245 -9.60 4.84 7.05
C LEU A 245 -9.74 6.37 7.01
N PHE A 246 -8.62 7.10 7.04
CA PHE A 246 -8.59 8.56 7.16
C PHE A 246 -9.41 9.06 8.36
N GLY A 247 -9.21 8.46 9.52
CA GLY A 247 -9.99 8.79 10.73
C GLY A 247 -11.47 8.41 10.63
N GLY A 248 -11.83 7.54 9.69
CA GLY A 248 -13.20 7.11 9.45
C GLY A 248 -14.06 8.10 8.66
N THR A 249 -13.46 9.15 8.09
CA THR A 249 -14.17 10.20 7.34
C THR A 249 -14.50 9.80 5.91
N MET A 250 -13.84 8.78 5.37
CA MET A 250 -14.15 8.30 4.03
C MET A 250 -15.45 7.49 4.04
N ILE A 251 -16.35 7.74 3.09
CA ILE A 251 -17.60 7.00 2.92
C ILE A 251 -17.33 5.78 2.03
N THR A 252 -17.18 4.59 2.64
CA THR A 252 -16.96 3.35 1.89
C THR A 252 -17.34 2.11 2.70
N ALA A 253 -17.76 1.06 2.00
CA ALA A 253 -17.83 -0.31 2.49
C ALA A 253 -17.06 -1.22 1.54
N GLY A 254 -16.74 -2.42 1.99
CA GLY A 254 -16.19 -3.45 1.13
C GLY A 254 -16.21 -4.82 1.79
N VAL A 255 -16.11 -5.86 0.97
CA VAL A 255 -15.95 -7.24 1.45
C VAL A 255 -14.57 -7.74 1.04
N MET A 256 -13.80 -8.20 2.01
CA MET A 256 -12.43 -8.68 1.81
C MET A 256 -12.33 -10.17 2.13
N GLY A 257 -11.85 -10.97 1.17
CA GLY A 257 -11.51 -12.38 1.35
C GLY A 257 -12.43 -13.37 0.65
N LEU A 258 -11.83 -14.42 0.08
CA LEU A 258 -12.54 -15.43 -0.71
C LEU A 258 -13.16 -16.54 0.14
N VAL A 259 -12.49 -16.94 1.23
CA VAL A 259 -12.95 -18.04 2.10
C VAL A 259 -13.77 -17.46 3.24
N GLY A 260 -14.99 -17.96 3.46
CA GLY A 260 -15.92 -17.40 4.46
C GLY A 260 -15.33 -17.27 5.88
N ARG A 261 -14.46 -18.20 6.31
CA ARG A 261 -13.78 -18.14 7.62
C ARG A 261 -12.79 -16.97 7.77
N PHE A 262 -12.26 -16.48 6.66
CA PHE A 262 -11.30 -15.36 6.59
C PHE A 262 -11.86 -14.18 5.80
N ARG A 263 -13.19 -14.15 5.61
CA ARG A 263 -13.88 -13.07 4.91
C ARG A 263 -14.32 -12.03 5.93
N TYR A 264 -14.00 -10.76 5.68
CA TYR A 264 -14.34 -9.65 6.56
C TYR A 264 -15.19 -8.63 5.81
N ILE A 265 -16.21 -8.12 6.48
CA ILE A 265 -17.01 -7.01 6.00
C ILE A 265 -16.44 -5.74 6.61
N LEU A 266 -16.04 -4.78 5.79
CA LEU A 266 -15.46 -3.52 6.20
C LEU A 266 -16.49 -2.42 6.00
N VAL A 267 -16.74 -1.63 7.04
CA VAL A 267 -17.62 -0.45 6.97
C VAL A 267 -16.95 0.72 7.67
N THR A 268 -17.00 1.91 7.05
CA THR A 268 -16.46 3.12 7.69
C THR A 268 -17.52 3.83 8.56
N PRO A 269 -17.10 4.54 9.62
CA PRO A 269 -18.01 5.35 10.43
C PRO A 269 -18.80 6.39 9.61
N ALA A 270 -18.14 7.09 8.67
CA ALA A 270 -18.83 8.06 7.83
C ALA A 270 -19.95 7.42 6.99
N LEU A 271 -19.73 6.23 6.42
CA LEU A 271 -20.79 5.51 5.69
C LEU A 271 -22.00 5.23 6.59
N LEU A 272 -21.77 4.70 7.79
CA LEU A 272 -22.84 4.36 8.73
C LEU A 272 -23.63 5.59 9.19
N ASN A 273 -22.98 6.76 9.26
CA ASN A 273 -23.61 8.01 9.69
C ASN A 273 -24.27 8.78 8.55
N SER A 274 -23.90 8.50 7.29
CA SER A 274 -24.41 9.21 6.12
C SER A 274 -25.61 8.53 5.46
N LEU A 275 -25.79 7.22 5.67
CA LEU A 275 -26.84 6.45 5.01
C LEU A 275 -27.99 6.11 5.95
N ASN A 276 -29.20 6.11 5.41
CA ASN A 276 -30.34 5.52 6.09
C ASN A 276 -30.33 3.98 5.97
N ASP A 277 -31.30 3.32 6.60
CA ASP A 277 -31.35 1.86 6.70
C ASP A 277 -31.50 1.15 5.36
N ASP A 278 -32.32 1.70 4.46
CA ASP A 278 -32.57 1.12 3.15
C ASP A 278 -31.36 1.32 2.23
N GLU A 279 -30.73 2.50 2.30
CA GLU A 279 -29.49 2.82 1.58
C GLU A 279 -28.32 1.94 2.04
N LEU A 280 -28.14 1.77 3.35
CA LEU A 280 -27.11 0.88 3.89
C LEU A 280 -27.35 -0.56 3.41
N THR A 281 -28.60 -1.03 3.45
CA THR A 281 -28.97 -2.36 2.94
C THR A 281 -28.64 -2.51 1.46
N ALA A 282 -28.98 -1.51 0.64
CA ALA A 282 -28.70 -1.52 -0.79
C ALA A 282 -27.19 -1.56 -1.07
N VAL A 283 -26.39 -0.74 -0.37
CA VAL A 283 -24.93 -0.74 -0.48
C VAL A 283 -24.35 -2.09 -0.06
N MET A 284 -24.80 -2.65 1.06
CA MET A 284 -24.33 -3.97 1.49
C MET A 284 -24.68 -5.07 0.49
N LEU A 285 -25.90 -5.07 -0.07
CA LEU A 285 -26.28 -6.02 -1.10
C LEU A 285 -25.44 -5.87 -2.38
N HIS A 286 -25.10 -4.65 -2.78
CA HIS A 286 -24.19 -4.38 -3.88
C HIS A 286 -22.80 -4.99 -3.64
N GLU A 287 -22.20 -4.72 -2.47
CA GLU A 287 -20.89 -5.24 -2.10
C GLU A 287 -20.87 -6.78 -2.00
N ILE A 288 -21.93 -7.38 -1.47
CA ILE A 288 -22.09 -8.85 -1.41
C ILE A 288 -22.23 -9.43 -2.82
N GLY A 289 -22.93 -8.72 -3.70
CA GLY A 289 -23.10 -9.11 -5.10
C GLY A 289 -21.78 -9.24 -5.86
N HIS A 290 -20.75 -8.46 -5.53
CA HIS A 290 -19.41 -8.62 -6.11
C HIS A 290 -18.70 -9.91 -5.68
N VAL A 291 -19.08 -10.49 -4.54
CA VAL A 291 -18.41 -11.68 -3.97
C VAL A 291 -19.11 -12.99 -4.36
N GLN A 292 -20.41 -12.93 -4.64
CA GLN A 292 -21.21 -14.11 -5.00
C GLN A 292 -21.32 -14.35 -6.51
N LYS A 293 -20.85 -13.42 -7.33
CA LYS A 293 -20.68 -13.60 -8.78
C LYS A 293 -19.35 -14.28 -9.08
#